data_AF-A0A6S7JIN3-F1
#
_entry.id   AF-A0A6S7JIN3-F1
#
_cell.length_a   1.000
_cell.length_b   1.000
_cell.length_c   1.000
_cell.angle_alpha   90.00
_cell.angle_beta   90.00
_cell.angle_gamma   90.00
#
_symmetry.space_group_name_H-M   'P 1'
#
loop_
_entity.id
_entity.type
_entity.pdbx_description
1 polymer ?
#
loop_
_entity_poly.entity_id
_entity_poly.type
_entity_poly.pdbx_seq_one_letter_code
_entity_poly.pdbx_strand_id
1 'polypeptide(L)'
;MLIINVIVTMIFDFDRFDGCIALELGGGVGLCSIVMARVAKRVFCTDIIDVLKICEANKLRNCDLFKYSTSDNAVMMVKELDFFHSLRVLDGMDLGHGWTKEDRGDLRRLSVIIASDVIYDDSLTDAFLKTMEKLFDLNPNAVLYISLEKR
;
A
#
# COMPACT_ATOMS: atom_id res chain seq x y z
N MET A 1 -16.93 -8.81 4.97
CA MET A 1 -17.44 -7.55 5.63
C MET A 1 -16.32 -6.68 6.27
N LEU A 2 -15.04 -7.09 6.24
CA LEU A 2 -14.02 -6.46 7.10
C LEU A 2 -13.21 -5.33 6.47
N ILE A 3 -13.02 -5.35 5.15
CA ILE A 3 -12.37 -4.23 4.43
C ILE A 3 -13.15 -2.92 4.60
N ILE A 4 -14.47 -3.01 4.78
CA ILE A 4 -15.35 -1.86 5.05
C ILE A 4 -14.95 -1.16 6.34
N ASN A 5 -14.55 -1.88 7.40
CA ASN A 5 -14.16 -1.24 8.66
C ASN A 5 -12.86 -0.45 8.53
N VAL A 6 -11.90 -0.96 7.75
CA VAL A 6 -10.66 -0.24 7.44
C VAL A 6 -10.96 1.02 6.63
N ILE A 7 -11.81 0.91 5.60
CA ILE A 7 -12.25 2.05 4.79
C ILE A 7 -13.02 3.08 5.62
N VAL A 8 -13.96 2.65 6.47
CA VAL A 8 -14.71 3.52 7.38
C VAL A 8 -13.77 4.25 8.32
N THR A 9 -12.78 3.56 8.90
CA THR A 9 -11.75 4.21 9.74
C THR A 9 -11.03 5.32 8.98
N MET A 10 -10.63 5.07 7.73
CA MET A 10 -9.96 6.07 6.87
C MET A 10 -10.87 7.25 6.52
N ILE A 11 -12.16 7.02 6.33
CA ILE A 11 -13.14 8.05 5.97
C ILE A 11 -13.54 8.92 7.16
N PHE A 12 -13.62 8.38 8.38
CA PHE A 12 -14.10 9.14 9.54
C PHE A 12 -12.99 9.79 10.36
N ASP A 13 -11.72 9.40 10.16
CA ASP A 13 -10.56 9.92 10.88
C ASP A 13 -9.54 10.56 9.92
N PHE A 14 -10.02 11.44 9.04
CA PHE A 14 -9.20 12.05 7.98
C PHE A 14 -7.97 12.78 8.53
N ASP A 15 -8.09 13.47 9.67
CA ASP A 15 -6.99 14.24 10.28
C ASP A 15 -5.81 13.35 10.66
N ARG A 16 -6.06 12.10 11.04
CA ARG A 16 -5.02 11.12 11.36
C ARG A 16 -4.21 10.69 10.14
N PHE A 17 -4.83 10.68 8.97
CA PHE A 17 -4.24 10.21 7.72
C PHE A 17 -3.76 11.36 6.83
N ASP A 18 -4.02 12.61 7.20
CA ASP A 18 -3.68 13.75 6.39
C ASP A 18 -2.17 13.89 6.19
N GLY A 19 -1.76 14.01 4.93
CA GLY A 19 -0.35 14.16 4.56
C GLY A 19 0.53 12.94 4.82
N CYS A 20 -0.04 11.79 5.22
CA CYS A 20 0.72 10.58 5.49
C CYS A 20 1.36 9.98 4.23
N ILE A 21 2.32 9.06 4.43
CA ILE A 21 2.80 8.16 3.39
C ILE A 21 2.32 6.76 3.75
N ALA A 22 1.48 6.20 2.89
CA ALA A 22 0.83 4.92 3.09
C ALA A 22 1.34 3.85 2.12
N LEU A 23 1.34 2.59 2.58
CA LEU A 23 1.59 1.41 1.77
C LEU A 23 0.42 0.43 1.93
N GLU A 24 -0.22 0.03 0.84
CA GLU A 24 -1.17 -1.08 0.82
C GLU A 24 -0.48 -2.33 0.26
N LEU A 25 -0.50 -3.41 1.04
CA LEU A 25 -0.01 -4.73 0.69
C LEU A 25 -1.20 -5.60 0.24
N GLY A 26 -1.09 -6.19 -0.95
CA GLY A 26 -2.18 -6.97 -1.55
C GLY A 26 -3.38 -6.09 -1.90
N GLY A 27 -3.15 -4.94 -2.54
CA GLY A 27 -4.18 -3.93 -2.76
C GLY A 27 -5.27 -4.33 -3.76
N GLY A 28 -5.07 -5.40 -4.53
CA GLY A 28 -6.00 -5.92 -5.50
C GLY A 28 -6.44 -4.87 -6.51
N VAL A 29 -7.73 -4.53 -6.49
CA VAL A 29 -8.32 -3.51 -7.34
C VAL A 29 -7.99 -2.06 -6.93
N GLY A 30 -7.28 -1.87 -5.82
CA GLY A 30 -6.79 -0.58 -5.32
C GLY A 30 -7.78 0.20 -4.47
N LEU A 31 -8.83 -0.42 -3.93
CA LEU A 31 -9.92 0.29 -3.26
C LEU A 31 -9.45 1.06 -2.02
N CYS A 32 -8.71 0.43 -1.09
CA CYS A 32 -8.25 1.15 0.10
C CYS A 32 -7.24 2.23 -0.27
N SER A 33 -6.34 1.95 -1.23
CA SER A 33 -5.41 2.96 -1.74
C SER A 33 -6.10 4.17 -2.36
N ILE A 34 -7.18 3.99 -3.12
CA ILE A 34 -7.97 5.09 -3.68
C ILE A 34 -8.60 5.92 -2.56
N VAL A 35 -9.16 5.26 -1.53
CA VAL A 35 -9.73 5.97 -0.37
C VAL A 35 -8.64 6.72 0.40
N MET A 36 -7.51 6.07 0.67
CA MET A 36 -6.37 6.65 1.37
C MET A 36 -5.77 7.84 0.60
N ALA A 37 -5.68 7.77 -0.73
CA ALA A 37 -5.15 8.83 -1.58
C ALA A 37 -5.99 10.13 -1.56
N ARG A 38 -7.21 10.09 -0.98
CA ARG A 38 -8.00 11.30 -0.72
C ARG A 38 -7.41 12.18 0.38
N VAL A 39 -6.53 11.65 1.24
CA VAL A 39 -5.94 12.36 2.38
C VAL A 39 -4.44 12.13 2.56
N ALA A 40 -3.89 11.03 2.06
CA ALA A 40 -2.46 10.80 2.10
C ALA A 40 -1.73 11.68 1.08
N LYS A 41 -0.51 12.11 1.43
CA LYS A 41 0.40 12.79 0.49
C LYS A 41 0.90 11.82 -0.57
N ARG A 42 1.11 10.56 -0.19
CA ARG A 42 1.57 9.49 -1.09
C ARG A 42 1.05 8.12 -0.63
N VAL A 43 0.65 7.29 -1.59
CA VAL A 43 0.16 5.94 -1.38
C VAL A 43 0.86 5.01 -2.35
N PHE A 44 1.49 3.97 -1.85
CA PHE A 44 1.96 2.84 -2.65
C PHE A 44 0.90 1.74 -2.59
N CYS A 45 0.21 1.49 -3.70
CA CYS A 45 -0.66 0.32 -3.83
C CYS A 45 0.17 -0.80 -4.43
N THR A 46 0.35 -1.89 -3.68
CA THR A 46 1.21 -2.99 -4.10
C THR A 46 0.50 -4.32 -4.18
N ASP A 47 0.85 -5.09 -5.19
CA ASP A 47 0.35 -6.45 -5.42
C ASP A 47 1.31 -7.21 -6.37
N ILE A 48 0.95 -8.44 -6.75
CA ILE A 48 1.61 -9.17 -7.84
C ILE A 48 1.29 -8.54 -9.20
N ILE A 49 2.19 -8.74 -10.17
CA ILE A 49 2.14 -8.08 -11.49
C ILE A 49 0.80 -8.25 -12.22
N ASP A 50 0.15 -9.40 -12.07
CA ASP A 50 -1.08 -9.76 -12.78
C ASP A 50 -2.27 -8.85 -12.44
N VAL A 51 -2.27 -8.24 -11.25
CA VAL A 51 -3.40 -7.44 -10.76
C VAL A 51 -3.19 -5.93 -11.00
N LEU A 52 -1.93 -5.49 -11.17
CA LEU A 52 -1.57 -4.07 -11.22
C LEU A 52 -2.29 -3.29 -12.33
N LYS A 53 -2.53 -3.92 -13.49
CA LYS A 53 -3.23 -3.27 -14.61
C LYS A 53 -4.67 -2.86 -14.24
N ILE A 54 -5.36 -3.68 -13.45
CA ILE A 54 -6.72 -3.39 -12.99
C ILE A 54 -6.68 -2.23 -11.99
N CYS A 55 -5.73 -2.27 -11.05
CA CYS A 55 -5.53 -1.19 -10.07
C CYS A 55 -5.21 0.15 -10.76
N GLU A 56 -4.30 0.19 -11.74
CA GLU A 56 -3.99 1.41 -12.48
C GLU A 56 -5.22 1.98 -13.22
N ALA A 57 -6.02 1.11 -13.86
CA ALA A 57 -7.25 1.56 -14.51
C ALA A 57 -8.26 2.16 -13.52
N ASN A 58 -8.34 1.63 -12.30
CA ASN A 58 -9.21 2.16 -11.25
C ASN A 58 -8.67 3.46 -10.65
N LYS A 59 -7.35 3.56 -10.43
CA LYS A 59 -6.69 4.81 -10.04
C LYS A 59 -7.01 5.92 -11.02
N LEU A 60 -6.83 5.70 -12.33
CA LEU A 60 -7.08 6.72 -13.35
C LEU A 60 -8.54 7.19 -13.39
N ARG A 61 -9.50 6.33 -13.04
CA ARG A 61 -10.92 6.71 -12.94
C ARG A 61 -11.27 7.52 -11.69
N ASN A 62 -10.40 7.53 -10.69
CA ASN A 62 -10.66 8.11 -9.37
C ASN A 62 -9.62 9.18 -8.98
N CYS A 63 -8.64 9.49 -9.83
CA CYS A 63 -7.55 10.40 -9.49
C CYS A 63 -8.02 11.82 -9.18
N ASP A 64 -9.17 12.23 -9.70
CA ASP A 64 -9.81 13.51 -9.40
C ASP A 64 -10.22 13.66 -7.92
N LEU A 65 -10.26 12.55 -7.17
CA LEU A 65 -10.57 12.54 -5.74
C LEU A 65 -9.34 12.83 -4.85
N PHE A 66 -8.12 12.85 -5.41
CA PHE A 66 -6.89 12.90 -4.63
C PHE A 66 -6.57 14.32 -4.16
N LYS A 67 -6.52 14.55 -2.85
CA LYS A 67 -6.31 15.89 -2.24
C LYS A 67 -4.97 16.51 -2.63
N TYR A 68 -3.91 15.71 -2.68
CA TYR A 68 -2.55 16.16 -2.97
C TYR A 68 -2.18 16.04 -4.45
N SER A 69 -3.17 15.89 -5.35
CA SER A 69 -2.88 15.67 -6.77
C SER A 69 -2.09 16.83 -7.36
N THR A 70 -1.00 16.48 -8.05
CA THR A 70 -0.24 17.37 -8.92
C THR A 70 -0.51 17.01 -10.37
N SER A 71 0.07 17.74 -11.32
CA SER A 71 -0.11 17.50 -12.77
C SER A 71 0.17 16.06 -13.23
N ASP A 72 0.89 15.26 -12.43
CA ASP A 72 1.34 13.93 -12.80
C ASP A 72 0.60 12.79 -12.07
N ASN A 73 -0.46 13.10 -11.30
CA ASN A 73 -1.23 12.12 -10.50
C ASN A 73 -0.34 11.22 -9.61
N ALA A 74 0.79 11.73 -9.13
CA ALA A 74 1.83 11.01 -8.39
C ALA A 74 1.51 10.76 -6.90
N VAL A 75 0.25 10.92 -6.51
CA VAL A 75 -0.24 10.63 -5.14
C VAL A 75 -0.31 9.12 -4.95
N MET A 76 -0.92 8.39 -5.89
CA MET A 76 -1.06 6.94 -5.82
C MET A 76 -0.16 6.27 -6.85
N MET A 77 0.77 5.46 -6.36
CA MET A 77 1.73 4.70 -7.16
C MET A 77 1.35 3.23 -7.11
N VAL A 78 1.05 2.63 -8.26
CA VAL A 78 0.82 1.19 -8.36
C VAL A 78 2.15 0.52 -8.68
N LYS A 79 2.59 -0.38 -7.81
CA LYS A 79 3.91 -1.02 -7.92
C LYS A 79 3.81 -2.51 -7.60
N GLU A 80 4.71 -3.29 -8.17
CA GLU A 80 4.80 -4.70 -7.83
C GLU A 80 5.48 -4.88 -6.48
N LEU A 81 4.88 -5.68 -5.60
CA LEU A 81 5.53 -6.19 -4.39
C LEU A 81 4.98 -7.58 -4.11
N ASP A 82 5.65 -8.59 -4.66
CA ASP A 82 5.40 -9.99 -4.34
C ASP A 82 6.04 -10.32 -2.99
N PHE A 83 5.27 -10.83 -2.03
CA PHE A 83 5.76 -11.19 -0.69
C PHE A 83 6.91 -12.21 -0.73
N PHE A 84 6.93 -13.13 -1.70
CA PHE A 84 8.02 -14.10 -1.82
C PHE A 84 9.34 -13.47 -2.25
N HIS A 85 9.29 -12.25 -2.82
CA HIS A 85 10.43 -11.53 -3.36
C HIS A 85 10.59 -10.12 -2.78
N SER A 86 9.80 -9.76 -1.77
CA SER A 86 9.65 -8.39 -1.25
C SER A 86 10.96 -7.81 -0.73
N LEU A 87 11.79 -8.64 -0.09
CA LEU A 87 13.08 -8.24 0.46
C LEU A 87 14.03 -7.68 -0.60
N ARG A 88 13.94 -8.13 -1.86
CA ARG A 88 14.77 -7.57 -2.95
C ARG A 88 14.48 -6.09 -3.18
N VAL A 89 13.21 -5.71 -3.09
CA VAL A 89 12.75 -4.32 -3.20
C VAL A 89 13.09 -3.53 -1.93
N LEU A 90 12.78 -4.10 -0.76
CA LEU A 90 12.94 -3.42 0.53
C LEU A 90 14.41 -3.24 0.96
N ASP A 91 15.29 -4.19 0.64
CA ASP A 91 16.75 -4.05 0.83
C ASP A 91 17.40 -3.18 -0.25
N GLY A 92 16.64 -2.83 -1.29
CA GLY A 92 17.10 -1.99 -2.37
C GLY A 92 18.09 -2.66 -3.32
N MET A 93 18.13 -3.99 -3.31
CA MET A 93 18.91 -4.82 -4.22
C MET A 93 18.35 -4.82 -5.64
N ASP A 94 17.04 -4.55 -5.80
CA ASP A 94 16.37 -4.50 -7.08
C ASP A 94 15.76 -3.12 -7.37
N LEU A 95 16.04 -2.59 -8.56
CA LEU A 95 15.33 -1.44 -9.16
C LEU A 95 14.36 -1.88 -10.25
N GLY A 96 14.25 -3.20 -10.48
CA GLY A 96 13.27 -3.81 -11.37
C GLY A 96 11.84 -3.50 -10.96
N HIS A 97 10.91 -3.67 -11.90
CA HIS A 97 9.47 -3.50 -11.69
C HIS A 97 9.04 -2.06 -11.34
N GLY A 98 9.90 -1.09 -11.67
CA GLY A 98 9.55 0.33 -11.66
C GLY A 98 9.79 1.06 -10.34
N TRP A 99 10.42 0.44 -9.33
CA TRP A 99 10.78 1.13 -8.08
C TRP A 99 11.96 2.08 -8.27
N THR A 100 11.77 3.35 -7.91
CA THR A 100 12.79 4.39 -8.04
C THR A 100 13.52 4.65 -6.71
N LYS A 101 14.62 5.43 -6.77
CA LYS A 101 15.30 5.91 -5.54
C LYS A 101 14.40 6.80 -4.69
N GLU A 102 13.53 7.58 -5.32
CA GLU A 102 12.56 8.43 -4.63
C GLU A 102 11.52 7.57 -3.90
N ASP A 103 10.97 6.56 -4.57
CA ASP A 103 10.01 5.63 -3.96
C ASP A 103 10.62 4.97 -2.71
N ARG A 104 11.90 4.58 -2.77
CA ARG A 104 12.61 4.03 -1.60
C ARG A 104 12.88 5.06 -0.50
N GLY A 105 12.98 6.34 -0.85
CA GLY A 105 13.04 7.42 0.11
C GLY A 105 11.73 7.52 0.89
N ASP A 106 10.60 7.42 0.20
CA ASP A 106 9.27 7.45 0.80
C ASP A 106 8.93 6.17 1.59
N LEU A 107 9.35 4.99 1.12
CA LEU A 107 9.16 3.73 1.85
C LEU A 107 9.83 3.70 3.23
N ARG A 108 10.86 4.55 3.46
CA ARG A 108 11.51 4.73 4.77
C ARG A 108 10.85 5.80 5.64
N ARG A 109 9.75 6.37 5.17
CA ARG A 109 8.95 7.39 5.85
C ARG A 109 7.49 6.96 5.94
N LEU A 110 7.21 5.66 5.83
CA LEU A 110 5.87 5.14 5.97
C LEU A 110 5.38 5.40 7.39
N SER A 111 4.16 5.92 7.51
CA SER A 111 3.46 6.02 8.78
C SER A 111 2.25 5.10 8.85
N VAL A 112 1.76 4.62 7.71
CA VAL A 112 0.56 3.78 7.61
C VAL A 112 0.83 2.61 6.67
N ILE A 113 0.52 1.39 7.14
CA ILE A 113 0.53 0.18 6.33
C ILE A 113 -0.88 -0.42 6.37
N ILE A 114 -1.39 -0.85 5.23
CA ILE A 114 -2.71 -1.45 5.07
C ILE A 114 -2.52 -2.83 4.47
N ALA A 115 -3.24 -3.83 4.99
CA ALA A 115 -3.30 -5.15 4.38
C ALA A 115 -4.73 -5.70 4.55
N SER A 116 -5.34 -6.16 3.46
CA SER A 116 -6.71 -6.69 3.51
C SER A 116 -6.78 -8.05 2.82
N ASP A 117 -7.27 -9.06 3.54
CA ASP A 117 -7.44 -10.43 3.05
C ASP A 117 -6.17 -11.08 2.46
N VAL A 118 -5.01 -10.77 3.05
CA VAL A 118 -3.69 -11.30 2.61
C VAL A 118 -3.26 -12.60 3.32
N ILE A 119 -4.05 -13.07 4.29
CA ILE A 119 -3.76 -14.27 5.10
C ILE A 119 -4.77 -15.35 4.75
N TYR A 120 -4.39 -16.28 3.87
CA TYR A 120 -5.23 -17.42 3.47
C TYR A 120 -4.44 -18.68 3.08
N ASP A 121 -3.12 -18.60 3.01
CA ASP A 121 -2.21 -19.72 2.73
C ASP A 121 -1.00 -19.60 3.68
N ASP A 122 -0.52 -20.73 4.22
CA ASP A 122 0.55 -20.72 5.22
C ASP A 122 1.86 -20.13 4.65
N SER A 123 2.21 -20.49 3.42
CA SER A 123 3.44 -20.02 2.78
C SER A 123 3.38 -18.53 2.47
N LEU A 124 2.21 -18.05 2.02
CA LEU A 124 1.96 -16.63 1.80
C LEU A 124 1.98 -15.85 3.12
N THR A 125 1.45 -16.44 4.19
CA THR A 125 1.43 -15.84 5.54
C THR A 125 2.86 -15.66 6.05
N ASP A 126 3.71 -16.67 5.93
CA ASP A 126 5.13 -16.57 6.31
C ASP A 126 5.87 -15.49 5.50
N ALA A 127 5.61 -15.41 4.20
CA ALA A 127 6.19 -14.39 3.33
C ALA A 127 5.70 -12.97 3.70
N PHE A 128 4.42 -12.84 4.01
CA PHE A 128 3.82 -11.59 4.50
C PHE A 128 4.46 -11.16 5.83
N LEU A 129 4.62 -12.06 6.79
CA LEU A 129 5.23 -11.74 8.09
C LEU A 129 6.68 -11.27 7.93
N LYS A 130 7.50 -11.93 7.10
CA LYS A 130 8.86 -11.48 6.78
C LYS A 130 8.89 -10.09 6.13
N THR A 131 7.91 -9.82 5.26
CA THR A 131 7.75 -8.49 4.65
C THR A 131 7.43 -7.45 5.72
N MET A 132 6.54 -7.77 6.65
CA MET A 132 6.16 -6.88 7.75
C MET A 132 7.31 -6.61 8.73
N GLU A 133 8.06 -7.64 9.13
CA GLU A 133 9.26 -7.48 9.96
C GLU A 133 10.21 -6.45 9.35
N LYS A 134 10.50 -6.59 8.05
CA LYS A 134 11.36 -5.65 7.34
C LYS A 134 10.79 -4.24 7.27
N LEU A 135 9.48 -4.11 7.04
CA LEU A 135 8.82 -2.80 6.97
C LEU A 135 8.87 -2.08 8.33
N PHE A 136 8.73 -2.80 9.44
CA PHE A 136 8.84 -2.23 10.79
C PHE A 136 10.28 -1.93 11.20
N ASP A 137 11.26 -2.72 10.75
CA ASP A 137 12.68 -2.36 10.90
C ASP A 137 12.99 -1.02 10.24
N LEU A 138 12.41 -0.78 9.06
CA LEU A 138 12.57 0.47 8.32
C LEU A 138 11.72 1.62 8.90
N ASN A 139 10.56 1.31 9.47
CA ASN A 139 9.59 2.29 9.95
C ASN A 139 9.01 1.86 11.32
N PRO A 140 9.76 2.00 12.43
CA PRO A 140 9.34 1.47 13.73
C PRO A 140 8.05 2.07 14.31
N ASN A 141 7.67 3.26 13.83
CA ASN A 141 6.47 3.98 14.28
C ASN A 141 5.29 3.85 13.31
N ALA A 142 5.41 3.07 12.24
CA ALA A 142 4.31 2.84 11.32
C ALA A 142 3.17 2.09 12.01
N VAL A 143 1.93 2.37 11.60
CA VAL A 143 0.74 1.66 12.11
C VAL A 143 0.22 0.73 11.02
N LEU A 144 0.14 -0.56 11.31
CA LEU A 144 -0.50 -1.56 10.45
C LEU A 144 -2.01 -1.64 10.73
N TYR A 145 -2.81 -1.44 9.69
CA TYR A 145 -4.24 -1.73 9.66
C TYR A 145 -4.44 -3.02 8.86
N ILE A 146 -4.83 -4.08 9.54
CA ILE A 146 -5.09 -5.37 8.92
C ILE A 146 -6.58 -5.72 8.99
N SER A 147 -7.16 -6.17 7.88
CA SER A 147 -8.50 -6.76 7.85
C SER A 147 -8.43 -8.21 7.38
N LEU A 148 -9.13 -9.10 8.10
CA LEU A 148 -9.10 -10.54 7.86
C LEU A 148 -10.52 -11.10 7.82
N GLU A 149 -10.88 -11.79 6.74
CA GLU A 149 -12.14 -12.53 6.69
C GLU A 149 -11.97 -13.92 7.29
N LYS A 150 -12.82 -14.23 8.27
CA LYS A 150 -12.88 -15.57 8.83
C LYS A 150 -13.48 -16.49 7.76
N ARG A 151 -12.65 -17.37 7.22
CA ARG A 151 -13.05 -18.44 6.30
C ARG A 151 -13.49 -19.68 7.10
#